data_AF-A0A0D6L3Y0-F1
#
_entry.id   AF-A0A0D6L3Y0-F1
#
_cell.length_a   1.000
_cell.length_b   1.000
_cell.length_c   1.000
_cell.angle_alpha   90.00
_cell.angle_beta   90.00
_cell.angle_gamma   90.00
#
_symmetry.space_group_name_H-M   'P 1'
#
loop_
_entity.id
_entity.type
_entity.pdbx_description
1 polymer ?
#
loop_
_entity_poly.entity_id
_entity_poly.type
_entity_poly.pdbx_seq_one_letter_code
_entity_poly.pdbx_strand_id
1 'polypeptide(L)'
;MHLFYDPDITKETITYQLNETESRHVCKVLRMKEGDTIGLLNGNGLFAEAIVAEANPKRCTVEITGRKEQPAPSYSIHIAIAPTKMNDRMEWFIEKATELGNIAVSAMKQSKRLYLPKMNDLVKADAFIREHPNGFIAHCYDGDKQRLPDVFDGSSPILIGPEGDFSPEEAALAKKKRVKEITLGEKPVEDRNSRIICLYAGSDEVYNYLQRMVYQKTTDMRSIIVATVLLICGNVFSQYPYQLAVLKYNGGGDYYANPTSVPNLVKFCNEQLNMNISPDVPYVDVGSPDLFLYPFVHMTGHGNVVFSAQEAENLRTYLMGGGFLHIDDNYGMDQFIR
;
A
#
# COMPACT_ATOMS: atom_id res chain seq x y z
N MET A 1 -12.88 -12.93 -9.43
CA MET A 1 -13.14 -13.38 -8.05
C MET A 1 -12.77 -12.25 -7.10
N HIS A 2 -13.74 -11.72 -6.35
CA HIS A 2 -13.54 -10.66 -5.36
C HIS A 2 -13.03 -11.23 -4.05
N LEU A 3 -12.19 -10.47 -3.33
CA LEU A 3 -11.56 -10.90 -2.09
C LEU A 3 -12.13 -10.16 -0.89
N PHE A 4 -12.43 -10.90 0.17
CA PHE A 4 -12.99 -10.44 1.42
C PHE A 4 -12.08 -10.86 2.57
N TYR A 5 -12.05 -10.05 3.62
CA TYR A 5 -11.24 -10.31 4.80
C TYR A 5 -12.14 -10.57 5.99
N ASP A 6 -11.90 -11.68 6.69
CA ASP A 6 -12.52 -11.96 7.96
C ASP A 6 -11.59 -12.85 8.81
N PRO A 7 -11.10 -12.37 9.97
CA PRO A 7 -10.14 -13.10 10.79
C PRO A 7 -10.71 -14.39 11.42
N ASP A 8 -12.04 -14.53 11.48
CA ASP A 8 -12.69 -15.64 12.18
C ASP A 8 -12.78 -16.93 11.33
N ILE A 9 -12.37 -16.86 10.06
CA ILE A 9 -12.36 -18.02 9.17
C ILE A 9 -11.18 -18.94 9.48
N THR A 10 -11.48 -20.22 9.67
CA THR A 10 -10.51 -21.28 9.97
C THR A 10 -10.45 -22.32 8.86
N LYS A 11 -9.46 -23.21 8.93
CA LYS A 11 -9.30 -24.31 7.98
C LYS A 11 -10.45 -25.34 8.06
N GLU A 12 -11.13 -25.41 9.20
CA GLU A 12 -12.29 -26.28 9.45
C GLU A 12 -13.61 -25.65 9.01
N THR A 13 -13.65 -24.35 8.69
CA THR A 13 -14.87 -23.66 8.27
C THR A 13 -15.38 -24.24 6.96
N ILE A 14 -16.54 -24.89 6.97
CA ILE A 14 -17.20 -25.45 5.76
C ILE A 14 -18.20 -24.45 5.18
N THR A 15 -18.95 -23.77 6.04
CA THR A 15 -19.91 -22.73 5.68
C THR A 15 -19.61 -21.50 6.54
N TYR A 16 -19.74 -20.31 5.96
CA TYR A 16 -19.42 -19.06 6.65
C TYR A 16 -20.49 -18.01 6.40
N GLN A 17 -20.86 -17.26 7.45
CA GLN A 17 -21.74 -16.10 7.33
C GLN A 17 -20.88 -14.84 7.34
N LEU A 18 -20.93 -14.05 6.27
CA LEU A 18 -20.27 -12.76 6.23
C LEU A 18 -20.90 -11.81 7.24
N ASN A 19 -20.08 -10.94 7.83
CA ASN A 19 -20.58 -9.84 8.63
C ASN A 19 -21.51 -8.92 7.81
N GLU A 20 -22.26 -8.04 8.48
CA GLU A 20 -23.28 -7.21 7.82
C GLU A 20 -22.68 -6.28 6.74
N THR A 21 -21.47 -5.75 6.97
CA THR A 21 -20.78 -4.85 6.04
C THR A 21 -20.41 -5.58 4.75
N GLU A 22 -19.76 -6.73 4.84
CA GLU A 22 -19.36 -7.52 3.68
C GLU A 22 -20.58 -8.19 3.01
N SER A 23 -21.62 -8.54 3.78
CA SER A 23 -22.91 -8.99 3.24
C SER A 23 -23.54 -7.93 2.33
N ARG A 24 -23.56 -6.66 2.78
CA ARG A 24 -24.03 -5.53 1.95
C ARG A 24 -23.14 -5.35 0.72
N HIS A 25 -21.82 -5.43 0.88
CA HIS A 25 -20.88 -5.27 -0.22
C HIS A 25 -21.13 -6.31 -1.33
N VAL A 26 -21.19 -7.59 -0.98
CA VAL A 26 -21.48 -8.70 -1.91
C VAL A 26 -22.83 -8.50 -2.61
N CYS A 27 -23.90 -8.23 -1.84
CA CYS A 27 -25.27 -8.27 -2.38
C CYS A 27 -25.72 -6.96 -3.04
N LYS A 28 -25.29 -5.80 -2.54
CA LYS A 28 -25.78 -4.48 -3.00
C LYS A 28 -24.82 -3.78 -3.93
N VAL A 29 -23.52 -3.85 -3.63
CA VAL A 29 -22.49 -3.15 -4.41
C VAL A 29 -22.05 -4.03 -5.58
N LEU A 30 -21.60 -5.24 -5.30
CA LEU A 30 -21.16 -6.19 -6.34
C LEU A 30 -22.32 -6.92 -7.01
N ARG A 31 -23.51 -6.89 -6.39
CA ARG A 31 -24.76 -7.50 -6.90
C ARG A 31 -24.62 -9.00 -7.21
N MET A 32 -23.78 -9.67 -6.43
CA MET A 32 -23.54 -11.10 -6.56
C MET A 32 -24.77 -11.88 -6.09
N LYS A 33 -24.96 -13.06 -6.68
CA LYS A 33 -26.10 -13.96 -6.45
C LYS A 33 -25.59 -15.33 -6.01
N GLU A 34 -26.54 -16.17 -5.61
CA GLU A 34 -26.28 -17.57 -5.31
C GLU A 34 -25.58 -18.26 -6.49
N GLY A 35 -24.50 -18.98 -6.21
CA GLY A 35 -23.63 -19.59 -7.22
C GLY A 35 -22.40 -18.76 -7.61
N ASP A 36 -22.35 -17.46 -7.30
CA ASP A 36 -21.17 -16.64 -7.60
C ASP A 36 -20.00 -16.97 -6.66
N THR A 37 -18.77 -16.86 -7.17
CA THR A 37 -17.55 -17.20 -6.41
C THR A 37 -16.90 -15.98 -5.77
N ILE A 38 -16.51 -16.12 -4.49
CA ILE A 38 -15.71 -15.15 -3.76
C ILE A 38 -14.47 -15.84 -3.15
N GLY A 39 -13.47 -15.04 -2.79
CA GLY A 39 -12.34 -15.49 -2.00
C GLY A 39 -12.34 -14.84 -0.62
N LEU A 40 -11.95 -15.60 0.39
CA LEU A 40 -11.89 -15.19 1.78
C LEU A 40 -10.45 -15.29 2.28
N LEU A 41 -10.02 -14.27 3.02
CA LEU A 41 -8.71 -14.16 3.63
C LEU A 41 -8.87 -13.98 5.14
N ASN A 42 -8.09 -14.68 5.95
CA ASN A 42 -8.10 -14.48 7.41
C ASN A 42 -6.90 -13.66 7.93
N GLY A 43 -5.99 -13.23 7.04
CA GLY A 43 -4.81 -12.46 7.40
C GLY A 43 -3.71 -13.25 8.13
N ASN A 44 -3.86 -14.57 8.28
CA ASN A 44 -2.92 -15.45 8.97
C ASN A 44 -2.40 -16.60 8.08
N GLY A 45 -2.42 -16.41 6.76
CA GLY A 45 -1.91 -17.37 5.79
C GLY A 45 -2.97 -18.24 5.12
N LEU A 46 -4.25 -18.12 5.50
CA LEU A 46 -5.34 -18.87 4.88
C LEU A 46 -6.02 -18.06 3.79
N PHE A 47 -6.19 -18.72 2.64
CA PHE A 47 -7.11 -18.33 1.57
C PHE A 47 -8.16 -19.43 1.40
N ALA A 48 -9.43 -19.05 1.37
CA ALA A 48 -10.54 -19.96 1.11
C ALA A 48 -11.35 -19.47 -0.10
N GLU A 49 -11.53 -20.34 -1.09
CA GLU A 49 -12.46 -20.13 -2.19
C GLU A 49 -13.86 -20.55 -1.73
N ALA A 50 -14.85 -19.71 -2.00
CA ALA A 50 -16.21 -19.94 -1.56
C ALA A 50 -17.23 -19.60 -2.65
N ILE A 51 -18.37 -20.25 -2.59
CA ILE A 51 -19.54 -19.97 -3.42
C ILE A 51 -20.62 -19.34 -2.56
N VAL A 52 -21.28 -18.29 -3.06
CA VAL A 52 -22.42 -17.68 -2.39
C VAL A 52 -23.57 -18.68 -2.33
N ALA A 53 -23.99 -19.04 -1.11
CA ALA A 53 -25.05 -20.01 -0.85
C ALA A 53 -26.41 -19.31 -0.63
N GLU A 54 -26.44 -18.22 0.15
CA GLU A 54 -27.62 -17.34 0.31
C GLU A 54 -27.18 -15.88 0.16
N ALA A 55 -27.68 -15.21 -0.89
CA ALA A 55 -27.39 -13.81 -1.14
C ALA A 55 -28.32 -12.88 -0.32
N ASN A 56 -27.95 -12.60 0.93
CA ASN A 56 -28.70 -11.71 1.82
C ASN A 56 -27.87 -10.46 2.21
N PRO A 57 -28.36 -9.23 1.99
CA PRO A 57 -27.62 -8.00 2.31
C PRO A 57 -27.24 -7.82 3.78
N LYS A 58 -27.83 -8.57 4.72
CA LYS A 58 -27.50 -8.51 6.15
C LYS A 58 -26.80 -9.76 6.67
N ARG A 59 -26.89 -10.89 5.95
CA ARG A 59 -26.43 -12.21 6.41
C ARG A 59 -26.08 -13.11 5.23
N CYS A 60 -25.21 -12.64 4.35
CA CYS A 60 -24.78 -13.42 3.19
C CYS A 60 -24.03 -14.67 3.68
N THR A 61 -24.44 -15.85 3.23
CA THR A 61 -23.77 -17.12 3.59
C THR A 61 -23.06 -17.68 2.38
N VAL A 62 -21.91 -18.31 2.64
CA VAL A 62 -21.06 -18.89 1.60
C VAL A 62 -20.58 -20.28 2.01
N GLU A 63 -20.40 -21.14 1.02
CA GLU A 63 -19.87 -22.50 1.19
C GLU A 63 -18.43 -22.57 0.66
N ILE A 64 -17.51 -23.09 1.48
CA ILE A 64 -16.08 -23.16 1.14
C ILE A 64 -15.83 -24.35 0.23
N THR A 65 -15.35 -24.10 -0.98
CA THR A 65 -15.08 -25.11 -2.02
C THR A 65 -13.60 -25.43 -2.18
N GLY A 66 -12.71 -24.51 -1.81
CA GLY A 66 -11.27 -24.66 -1.95
C GLY A 66 -10.49 -23.95 -0.84
N ARG A 67 -9.29 -24.43 -0.53
CA ARG A 67 -8.42 -23.81 0.48
C ARG A 67 -6.97 -23.83 0.02
N LYS A 68 -6.24 -22.77 0.35
CA LYS A 68 -4.80 -22.66 0.19
C LYS A 68 -4.21 -22.03 1.46
N GLU A 69 -3.20 -22.69 2.00
CA GLU A 69 -2.42 -22.19 3.12
C GLU A 69 -1.02 -21.78 2.64
N GLN A 70 -0.51 -20.71 3.22
CA GLN A 70 0.88 -20.30 3.06
C GLN A 70 1.51 -20.23 4.44
N PRO A 71 2.74 -20.76 4.64
CA PRO A 71 3.45 -20.60 5.90
C PRO A 71 3.77 -19.12 6.16
N ALA A 72 3.92 -18.77 7.44
CA ALA A 72 4.32 -17.43 7.83
C ALA A 72 5.67 -17.10 7.17
N PRO A 73 5.84 -15.86 6.66
CA PRO A 73 7.13 -15.44 6.14
C PRO A 73 8.22 -15.68 7.20
N SER A 74 9.38 -16.16 6.78
CA SER A 74 10.54 -16.37 7.67
C SER A 74 11.20 -15.06 8.13
N TYR A 75 10.53 -13.94 7.88
CA TYR A 75 11.03 -12.60 8.09
C TYR A 75 9.93 -11.73 8.72
N SER A 76 10.33 -10.82 9.60
CA SER A 76 9.44 -9.85 10.23
C SER A 76 10.02 -8.46 10.03
N ILE A 77 9.24 -7.58 9.41
CA ILE A 77 9.64 -6.18 9.19
C ILE A 77 8.83 -5.35 10.18
N HIS A 78 9.53 -4.81 11.16
CA HIS A 78 8.95 -3.85 12.11
C HIS A 78 9.38 -2.46 11.68
N ILE A 79 8.41 -1.62 11.35
CA ILE A 79 8.63 -0.20 11.11
C ILE A 79 8.01 0.56 12.28
N ALA A 80 8.84 1.32 12.98
CA ALA A 80 8.41 2.19 14.06
C ALA A 80 8.49 3.65 13.57
N ILE A 81 7.36 4.35 13.65
CA ILE A 81 7.24 5.77 13.32
C ILE A 81 7.06 6.54 14.62
N ALA A 82 7.88 7.56 14.85
CA ALA A 82 7.65 8.48 15.96
C ALA A 82 6.57 9.51 15.57
N PRO A 83 5.50 9.68 16.36
CA PRO A 83 4.55 10.76 16.12
C PRO A 83 5.17 12.12 16.46
N THR A 84 4.71 13.16 15.76
CA THR A 84 5.19 14.54 15.94
C THR A 84 4.69 15.17 17.25
N LYS A 85 5.49 16.07 17.85
CA LYS A 85 5.25 16.70 19.18
C LYS A 85 4.05 17.66 19.30
N MET A 86 3.18 17.80 18.30
CA MET A 86 2.01 18.70 18.36
C MET A 86 0.73 17.91 18.65
N ASN A 87 -0.05 18.33 19.65
CA ASN A 87 -1.28 17.63 20.07
C ASN A 87 -2.30 17.45 18.94
N ASP A 88 -2.48 18.46 18.08
CA ASP A 88 -3.40 18.37 16.91
C ASP A 88 -2.95 17.29 15.91
N ARG A 89 -1.64 17.03 15.81
CA ARG A 89 -1.11 15.95 14.98
C ARG A 89 -1.28 14.57 15.63
N MET A 90 -1.58 14.48 16.93
CA MET A 90 -1.84 13.20 17.62
C MET A 90 -3.25 12.68 17.31
N GLU A 91 -4.27 13.54 17.34
CA GLU A 91 -5.63 13.15 16.91
C GLU A 91 -5.64 12.74 15.43
N TRP A 92 -4.97 13.54 14.59
CA TRP A 92 -4.71 13.18 13.19
C TRP A 92 -3.96 11.86 13.05
N PHE A 93 -2.94 11.62 13.88
CA PHE A 93 -2.20 10.35 13.85
C PHE A 93 -3.07 9.16 14.26
N ILE A 94 -3.95 9.30 15.26
CA ILE A 94 -4.88 8.24 15.67
C ILE A 94 -5.88 7.94 14.55
N GLU A 95 -6.39 8.98 13.90
CA GLU A 95 -7.25 8.86 12.71
C GLU A 95 -6.51 8.12 11.58
N LYS A 96 -5.28 8.55 11.25
CA LYS A 96 -4.45 7.92 10.23
C LYS A 96 -4.01 6.51 10.61
N ALA A 97 -3.73 6.22 11.87
CA ALA A 97 -3.41 4.87 12.34
C ALA A 97 -4.61 3.93 12.19
N THR A 98 -5.83 4.43 12.41
CA THR A 98 -7.07 3.69 12.19
C THR A 98 -7.32 3.46 10.71
N GLU A 99 -7.14 4.50 9.88
CA GLU A 99 -7.16 4.37 8.42
C GLU A 99 -6.11 3.37 7.92
N LEU A 100 -4.91 3.36 8.50
CA LEU A 100 -3.82 2.46 8.14
C LEU A 100 -4.20 0.99 8.36
N GLY A 101 -4.99 0.67 9.39
CA GLY A 101 -5.54 -0.68 9.56
C GLY A 101 -6.45 -1.09 8.39
N ASN A 102 -7.34 -0.19 7.97
CA ASN A 102 -8.22 -0.41 6.83
C ASN A 102 -7.46 -0.45 5.50
N ILE A 103 -6.45 0.41 5.34
CA ILE A 103 -5.54 0.43 4.20
C ILE A 103 -4.76 -0.89 4.14
N ALA A 104 -4.26 -1.41 5.26
CA ALA A 104 -3.54 -2.67 5.30
C ALA A 104 -4.43 -3.84 4.87
N VAL A 105 -5.69 -3.87 5.31
CA VAL A 105 -6.69 -4.87 4.89
C VAL A 105 -7.00 -4.75 3.39
N SER A 106 -7.19 -3.54 2.87
CA SER A 106 -7.44 -3.30 1.45
C SER A 106 -6.23 -3.65 0.58
N ALA A 107 -5.03 -3.24 0.99
CA ALA A 107 -3.77 -3.55 0.31
C ALA A 107 -3.49 -5.05 0.32
N MET A 108 -3.78 -5.75 1.43
CA MET A 108 -3.69 -7.21 1.51
C MET A 108 -4.61 -7.87 0.49
N LYS A 109 -5.89 -7.45 0.44
CA LYS A 109 -6.87 -7.94 -0.56
C LYS A 109 -6.38 -7.70 -1.99
N GLN A 110 -5.96 -6.48 -2.33
CA GLN A 110 -5.52 -6.12 -3.68
C GLN A 110 -4.23 -6.84 -4.11
N SER A 111 -3.26 -6.97 -3.20
CA SER A 111 -1.98 -7.63 -3.45
C SER A 111 -2.03 -9.17 -3.32
N LYS A 112 -3.21 -9.72 -2.95
CA LYS A 112 -3.40 -11.17 -2.69
C LYS A 112 -2.44 -11.72 -1.64
N ARG A 113 -2.00 -10.88 -0.71
CA ARG A 113 -1.21 -11.32 0.44
C ARG A 113 -2.11 -12.10 1.39
N LEU A 114 -1.61 -13.20 1.93
CA LEU A 114 -2.37 -14.02 2.89
C LEU A 114 -2.14 -13.60 4.34
N TYR A 115 -1.16 -12.74 4.58
CA TYR A 115 -0.80 -12.22 5.89
C TYR A 115 -1.12 -10.74 5.99
N LEU A 116 -1.89 -10.37 7.01
CA LEU A 116 -2.16 -8.99 7.35
C LEU A 116 -0.96 -8.45 8.16
N PRO A 117 -0.36 -7.31 7.79
CA PRO A 117 0.66 -6.66 8.60
C PRO A 117 0.13 -6.37 10.00
N LYS A 118 0.89 -6.76 11.03
CA LYS A 118 0.53 -6.50 12.42
C LYS A 118 0.91 -5.07 12.79
N MET A 119 -0.09 -4.28 13.18
CA MET A 119 0.11 -3.01 13.85
C MET A 119 0.35 -3.27 15.34
N ASN A 120 1.42 -2.71 15.91
CA ASN A 120 1.73 -2.83 17.33
C ASN A 120 1.42 -1.51 18.05
N ASP A 121 1.23 -1.58 19.37
CA ASP A 121 1.00 -0.41 20.21
C ASP A 121 2.18 0.57 20.17
N LEU A 122 1.89 1.84 20.47
CA LEU A 122 2.91 2.88 20.56
C LEU A 122 3.88 2.59 21.72
N VAL A 123 5.17 2.64 21.40
CA VAL A 123 6.26 2.52 22.37
C VAL A 123 7.17 3.73 22.28
N LYS A 124 7.85 4.07 23.38
CA LYS A 124 8.87 5.13 23.35
C LYS A 124 10.09 4.67 22.55
N ALA A 125 10.67 5.57 21.76
CA ALA A 125 11.82 5.27 20.91
C ALA A 125 13.02 4.74 21.71
N ASP A 126 13.28 5.31 22.89
CA ASP A 126 14.36 4.88 23.78
C ASP A 126 14.16 3.48 24.37
N ALA A 127 12.91 3.08 24.62
CA ALA A 127 12.54 1.73 25.03
C ALA A 127 12.73 0.75 23.86
N PHE A 128 12.23 1.11 22.67
CA PHE A 128 12.37 0.30 21.47
C PHE A 128 13.85 0.05 21.10
N ILE A 129 14.69 1.08 21.13
CA ILE A 129 16.14 0.98 20.89
C ILE A 129 16.80 0.03 21.90
N ARG A 130 16.33 0.03 23.15
CA ARG A 130 16.87 -0.84 24.21
C ARG A 130 16.47 -2.30 24.05
N GLU A 131 15.25 -2.56 23.57
CA GLU A 131 14.71 -3.90 23.34
C GLU A 131 15.26 -4.54 22.06
N HIS A 132 15.72 -3.73 21.11
CA HIS A 132 16.17 -4.19 19.79
C HIS A 132 17.63 -3.80 19.47
N PRO A 133 18.62 -4.36 20.19
CA PRO A 133 20.04 -4.04 19.96
C PRO A 133 20.58 -4.52 18.61
N ASN A 134 19.90 -5.45 17.94
CA ASN A 134 20.19 -5.92 16.58
C ASN A 134 19.49 -5.09 15.48
N GLY A 135 18.70 -4.09 15.87
CA GLY A 135 17.94 -3.26 14.93
C GLY A 135 18.82 -2.33 14.09
N PHE A 136 18.15 -1.69 13.13
CA PHE A 136 18.70 -0.63 12.30
C PHE A 136 18.02 0.70 12.61
N ILE A 137 18.74 1.81 12.46
CA ILE A 137 18.19 3.16 12.63
C ILE A 137 18.56 4.04 11.44
N ALA A 138 17.55 4.64 10.82
CA ALA A 138 17.72 5.61 9.74
C ALA A 138 17.49 7.03 10.27
N HIS A 139 18.53 7.85 10.25
CA HIS A 139 18.53 9.26 10.67
C HIS A 139 19.35 10.10 9.71
N CYS A 140 19.27 11.42 9.80
CA CYS A 140 19.93 12.38 8.92
C CYS A 140 21.28 12.89 9.46
N TYR A 141 21.61 12.69 10.75
CA TYR A 141 22.92 13.10 11.29
C TYR A 141 24.13 12.51 10.56
N ASP A 142 25.21 13.26 10.42
CA ASP A 142 26.45 12.78 9.78
C ASP A 142 27.07 11.59 10.53
N GLY A 143 27.63 10.65 9.76
CA GLY A 143 28.30 9.47 10.29
C GLY A 143 28.64 8.46 9.20
N ASP A 144 29.49 7.50 9.55
CA ASP A 144 29.75 6.33 8.71
C ASP A 144 28.54 5.39 8.76
N LYS A 145 27.68 5.49 7.75
CA LYS A 145 26.43 4.74 7.66
C LYS A 145 26.52 3.69 6.57
N GLN A 146 25.97 2.52 6.87
CA GLN A 146 25.87 1.45 5.88
C GLN A 146 24.56 1.62 5.10
N ARG A 147 24.52 1.28 3.81
CA ARG A 147 23.23 1.24 3.13
C ARG A 147 22.44 0.09 3.74
N LEU A 148 21.19 0.36 4.14
CA LEU A 148 20.26 -0.67 4.68
C LEU A 148 20.41 -2.03 3.99
N PRO A 149 20.46 -2.10 2.65
CA PRO A 149 20.43 -3.39 2.01
C PRO A 149 21.72 -4.18 1.92
N ASP A 150 22.85 -3.52 2.15
CA ASP A 150 24.11 -4.24 2.28
C ASP A 150 24.16 -4.99 3.63
N VAL A 151 23.28 -4.63 4.58
CA VAL A 151 23.34 -5.09 5.96
C VAL A 151 22.06 -5.74 6.48
N PHE A 152 20.92 -5.57 5.82
CA PHE A 152 19.64 -6.05 6.28
C PHE A 152 19.57 -7.58 6.27
N ASP A 153 19.15 -8.17 7.38
CA ASP A 153 19.10 -9.63 7.55
C ASP A 153 17.73 -10.24 7.23
N GLY A 154 16.73 -9.40 6.89
CA GLY A 154 15.35 -9.81 6.64
C GLY A 154 14.44 -9.66 7.87
N SER A 155 14.97 -9.72 9.08
CA SER A 155 14.17 -9.94 10.30
C SER A 155 14.36 -8.89 11.38
N SER A 156 15.43 -8.12 11.31
CA SER A 156 15.75 -7.11 12.31
C SER A 156 14.87 -5.87 12.13
N PRO A 157 14.44 -5.23 13.22
CA PRO A 157 13.59 -4.05 13.15
C PRO A 157 14.32 -2.85 12.53
N ILE A 158 13.59 -2.02 11.80
CA ILE A 158 14.11 -0.78 11.22
C ILE A 158 13.35 0.39 11.86
N LEU A 159 14.10 1.27 12.51
CA LEU A 159 13.59 2.46 13.17
C LEU A 159 13.83 3.68 12.26
N ILE A 160 12.76 4.42 11.94
CA ILE A 160 12.80 5.58 11.05
C ILE A 160 12.29 6.81 11.81
N GLY A 161 13.05 7.89 11.74
CA GLY A 161 12.76 9.11 12.48
C GLY A 161 11.49 9.81 12.00
N PRO A 162 10.89 10.69 12.82
CA PRO A 162 9.86 11.61 12.38
C PRO A 162 10.44 12.65 11.40
N GLU A 163 9.60 13.53 10.87
CA GLU A 163 10.00 14.68 10.02
C GLU A 163 11.14 15.53 10.62
N GLY A 164 11.18 15.66 11.95
CA GLY A 164 12.23 16.38 12.69
C GLY A 164 13.44 15.53 13.10
N ASP A 165 13.52 14.29 12.62
CA ASP A 165 14.51 13.26 12.98
C ASP A 165 14.54 12.89 14.49
N PHE A 166 15.38 11.93 14.86
CA PHE A 166 15.65 11.58 16.25
C PHE A 166 16.33 12.72 16.98
N SER A 167 16.13 12.83 18.30
CA SER A 167 16.98 13.70 19.12
C SER A 167 18.44 13.23 19.13
N PRO A 168 19.42 14.12 19.37
CA PRO A 168 20.82 13.72 19.51
C PRO A 168 21.05 12.66 20.60
N GLU A 169 20.23 12.68 21.65
CA GLU A 169 20.26 11.72 22.75
C GLU A 169 19.79 10.32 22.30
N GLU A 170 18.75 10.24 21.49
CA GLU A 170 18.23 8.99 20.92
C GLU A 170 19.21 8.39 19.89
N ALA A 171 19.79 9.22 19.01
CA ALA A 171 20.82 8.78 18.06
C ALA A 171 22.08 8.27 18.80
N ALA A 172 22.54 9.00 19.82
CA ALA A 172 23.65 8.56 20.66
C ALA A 172 23.33 7.27 21.44
N LEU A 173 22.09 7.11 21.91
CA LEU A 173 21.63 5.89 22.56
C LEU A 173 21.65 4.69 21.60
N ALA A 174 21.18 4.86 20.37
CA ALA A 174 21.21 3.82 19.34
C ALA A 174 22.64 3.34 19.09
N LYS A 175 23.57 4.28 18.91
CA LYS A 175 25.00 4.00 18.75
C LYS A 175 25.59 3.27 19.97
N LYS A 176 25.28 3.74 21.19
CA LYS A 176 25.71 3.10 22.44
C LYS A 176 25.19 1.66 22.57
N LYS A 177 23.99 1.39 22.05
CA LYS A 177 23.34 0.08 22.08
C LYS A 177 23.69 -0.83 20.89
N ARG A 178 24.61 -0.39 20.03
CA ARG A 178 25.06 -1.13 18.82
C ARG A 178 23.95 -1.35 17.79
N VAL A 179 22.89 -0.54 17.83
CA VAL A 179 21.94 -0.43 16.73
C VAL A 179 22.70 0.11 15.53
N LYS A 180 22.55 -0.52 14.37
CA LYS A 180 23.32 -0.17 13.17
C LYS A 180 22.72 1.06 12.50
N GLU A 181 23.52 2.12 12.36
CA GLU A 181 23.14 3.34 11.66
C GLU A 181 23.13 3.07 10.14
N ILE A 182 22.01 3.38 9.49
CA ILE A 182 21.79 3.08 8.07
C ILE A 182 21.36 4.32 7.28
N THR A 183 21.66 4.29 5.97
CA THR A 183 21.05 5.19 4.99
C THR A 183 20.07 4.42 4.11
N LEU A 184 18.98 5.09 3.73
CA LEU A 184 17.96 4.59 2.80
C LEU A 184 18.24 4.98 1.33
N GLY A 185 19.23 5.84 1.06
CA GLY A 185 19.56 6.34 -0.27
C GLY A 185 21.04 6.71 -0.46
N GLU A 186 21.42 7.07 -1.69
CA GLU A 186 22.80 7.38 -2.10
C GLU A 186 23.29 8.77 -1.67
N LYS A 187 22.40 9.64 -1.19
CA LYS A 187 22.72 10.95 -0.62
C LYS A 187 21.93 11.18 0.68
N PRO A 188 22.43 12.00 1.62
CA PRO A 188 21.60 12.52 2.71
C PRO A 188 20.39 13.20 2.08
N VAL A 189 19.18 12.78 2.47
CA VAL A 189 17.95 13.42 2.00
C VAL A 189 17.85 14.76 2.72
N GLU A 190 18.46 15.80 2.17
CA GLU A 190 18.10 17.19 2.46
C GLU A 190 16.82 17.52 1.68
N ASP A 191 15.69 16.92 2.07
CA ASP A 191 14.39 17.36 1.58
C ASP A 191 13.54 17.78 2.78
N ARG A 192 13.36 19.09 2.92
CA ARG A 192 12.64 19.72 4.03
C ARG A 192 11.14 19.42 4.02
N ASN A 193 10.66 18.65 3.05
CA ASN A 193 9.26 18.24 2.91
C ASN A 193 9.07 16.72 2.85
N SER A 194 10.05 15.90 3.26
CA SER A 194 9.88 14.45 3.31
C SER A 194 8.89 14.04 4.42
N ARG A 195 7.60 14.03 4.09
CA ARG A 195 6.55 13.33 4.85
C ARG A 195 6.77 11.82 4.69
N ILE A 196 7.78 11.28 5.36
CA ILE A 196 7.95 9.84 5.49
C ILE A 196 6.93 9.37 6.54
N ILE A 197 5.70 9.12 6.07
CA ILE A 197 4.78 8.21 6.75
C ILE A 197 5.32 6.81 6.45
N CYS A 198 6.25 6.34 7.28
CA CYS A 198 6.75 4.98 7.13
C CYS A 198 5.82 3.97 7.81
N LEU A 199 4.59 3.83 7.31
CA LEU A 199 3.87 2.56 7.29
C LEU A 199 3.02 2.58 6.02
N TYR A 200 3.70 2.29 4.93
CA TYR A 200 3.19 1.76 3.66
C TYR A 200 1.79 2.24 3.20
N ALA A 201 1.77 3.42 2.59
CA ALA A 201 1.03 3.70 1.37
C ALA A 201 1.89 4.63 0.49
N GLY A 202 2.65 4.05 -0.46
CA GLY A 202 3.33 4.81 -1.51
C GLY A 202 4.64 5.50 -1.13
N SER A 203 5.72 4.73 -1.02
CA SER A 203 6.96 5.09 -1.72
C SER A 203 7.66 3.79 -2.14
N ASP A 204 7.72 3.58 -3.46
CA ASP A 204 8.14 2.33 -4.08
C ASP A 204 9.61 1.97 -3.79
N GLU A 205 10.44 2.88 -3.30
CA GLU A 205 11.88 2.63 -3.21
C GLU A 205 12.25 1.69 -2.06
N VAL A 206 11.66 1.79 -0.87
CA VAL A 206 12.08 0.97 0.28
C VAL A 206 11.48 -0.45 0.23
N TYR A 207 10.23 -0.58 -0.20
CA TYR A 207 9.56 -1.88 -0.28
C TYR A 207 10.05 -2.74 -1.44
N ASN A 208 10.29 -2.14 -2.62
CA ASN A 208 10.83 -2.88 -3.76
C ASN A 208 12.31 -3.22 -3.56
N TYR A 209 13.02 -2.42 -2.77
CA TYR A 209 14.34 -2.79 -2.28
C TYR A 209 14.28 -4.05 -1.41
N LEU A 210 13.43 -4.07 -0.38
CA LEU A 210 13.34 -5.20 0.57
C LEU A 210 12.82 -6.49 -0.08
N GLN A 211 11.88 -6.39 -1.05
CA GLN A 211 11.41 -7.52 -1.85
C GLN A 211 12.51 -8.13 -2.74
N ARG A 212 13.36 -7.30 -3.38
CA ARG A 212 14.49 -7.78 -4.21
C ARG A 212 15.52 -8.57 -3.40
N MET A 213 15.79 -8.18 -2.14
CA MET A 213 16.70 -8.92 -1.25
C MET A 213 16.17 -10.30 -0.83
N VAL A 214 14.88 -10.42 -0.56
CA VAL A 214 14.26 -11.69 -0.16
C VAL A 214 14.22 -12.67 -1.34
N TYR A 215 14.04 -12.16 -2.57
CA TYR A 215 13.94 -12.98 -3.78
C TYR A 215 15.29 -13.52 -4.31
N GLN A 216 16.39 -12.79 -4.11
CA GLN A 216 17.71 -13.14 -4.67
C GLN A 216 18.43 -14.33 -4.00
N LYS A 217 17.88 -14.92 -2.93
CA LYS A 217 18.50 -16.07 -2.24
C LYS A 217 18.03 -17.46 -2.71
N THR A 218 17.14 -17.55 -3.71
CA THR A 218 16.44 -18.82 -4.02
C THR A 218 16.49 -19.31 -5.48
N THR A 219 17.36 -18.78 -6.33
CA THR A 219 17.34 -19.20 -7.74
C THR A 219 18.74 -19.43 -8.29
N ASP A 220 19.24 -20.65 -8.08
CA ASP A 220 20.26 -21.24 -8.96
C ASP A 220 19.70 -22.50 -9.61
N MET A 221 19.91 -22.58 -10.92
CA MET A 221 19.81 -23.78 -11.77
C MET A 221 18.43 -24.11 -12.38
N ARG A 222 18.22 -23.69 -13.65
CA ARG A 222 17.77 -24.52 -14.80
C ARG A 222 17.40 -23.67 -16.03
N SER A 223 18.40 -23.03 -16.63
CA SER A 223 18.32 -22.52 -18.00
C SER A 223 18.74 -23.65 -18.94
N ILE A 224 17.86 -24.11 -19.85
CA ILE A 224 18.19 -24.71 -21.17
C ILE A 224 16.93 -25.20 -21.94
N ILE A 225 15.74 -25.35 -21.34
CA ILE A 225 14.59 -26.00 -22.03
C ILE A 225 13.60 -25.02 -22.74
N VAL A 226 13.66 -23.70 -22.50
CA VAL A 226 12.57 -22.78 -22.92
C VAL A 226 12.64 -22.28 -24.37
N ALA A 227 13.74 -22.52 -25.10
CA ALA A 227 13.94 -21.93 -26.43
C ALA A 227 13.00 -22.46 -27.53
N THR A 228 12.33 -23.60 -27.35
CA THR A 228 11.54 -24.22 -28.43
C THR A 228 10.03 -23.86 -28.41
N VAL A 229 9.51 -23.25 -27.34
CA VAL A 229 8.06 -22.94 -27.21
C VAL A 229 7.69 -21.53 -27.67
N LEU A 230 8.68 -20.64 -27.87
CA LEU A 230 8.47 -19.21 -28.16
C LEU A 230 7.99 -18.86 -29.57
N LEU A 231 7.80 -19.84 -30.46
CA LEU A 231 7.50 -19.57 -31.88
C LEU A 231 6.02 -19.66 -32.28
N ILE A 232 5.08 -19.89 -31.35
CA ILE A 232 3.64 -20.09 -31.69
C ILE A 232 2.70 -19.01 -31.09
N CYS A 233 3.13 -18.15 -30.18
CA CYS A 233 2.25 -17.15 -29.55
C CYS A 233 2.41 -15.73 -30.14
N GLY A 234 2.38 -15.62 -31.47
CA GLY A 234 2.35 -14.32 -32.15
C GLY A 234 0.96 -13.68 -32.07
N ASN A 235 0.87 -12.55 -31.37
CA ASN A 235 -0.27 -11.60 -31.29
C ASN A 235 -1.37 -11.94 -30.29
N VAL A 236 -1.02 -12.01 -29.00
CA VAL A 236 -1.93 -11.52 -27.96
C VAL A 236 -1.59 -10.05 -27.77
N PHE A 237 -2.48 -9.13 -28.15
CA PHE A 237 -2.36 -7.73 -27.74
C PHE A 237 -2.25 -7.71 -26.22
N SER A 238 -1.11 -7.27 -25.69
CA SER A 238 -0.90 -7.13 -24.25
C SER A 238 -1.83 -6.05 -23.72
N GLN A 239 -2.96 -6.44 -23.12
CA GLN A 239 -3.79 -5.51 -22.37
C GLN A 239 -3.12 -5.25 -21.03
N TYR A 240 -2.77 -3.99 -20.77
CA TYR A 240 -2.22 -3.61 -19.47
C TYR A 240 -3.29 -3.80 -18.38
N PRO A 241 -3.04 -4.57 -17.31
CA PRO A 241 -4.00 -4.82 -16.23
C PRO A 241 -4.34 -3.57 -15.41
N TYR A 242 -3.50 -2.54 -15.44
CA TYR A 242 -3.66 -1.31 -14.66
C TYR A 242 -3.42 -0.08 -15.54
N GLN A 243 -4.21 0.97 -15.35
CA GLN A 243 -4.04 2.28 -15.99
C GLN A 243 -4.26 3.38 -14.93
N LEU A 244 -3.44 4.42 -14.97
CA LEU A 244 -3.50 5.57 -14.07
C LEU A 244 -4.10 6.76 -14.83
N ALA A 245 -4.78 7.65 -14.13
CA ALA A 245 -5.32 8.87 -14.73
C ALA A 245 -4.95 10.13 -13.94
N VAL A 246 -5.03 11.28 -14.59
CA VAL A 246 -4.94 12.61 -13.94
C VAL A 246 -6.36 13.13 -13.72
N LEU A 247 -6.68 13.49 -12.48
CA LEU A 247 -7.99 14.00 -12.08
C LEU A 247 -8.14 15.45 -12.56
N LYS A 248 -9.14 15.67 -13.40
CA LYS A 248 -9.52 16.99 -13.88
C LYS A 248 -10.63 17.56 -13.00
N TYR A 249 -10.37 18.77 -12.48
CA TYR A 249 -11.24 19.49 -11.55
C TYR A 249 -11.53 20.91 -12.05
N ASN A 250 -12.58 21.54 -11.50
CA ASN A 250 -12.98 22.90 -11.84
C ASN A 250 -12.37 23.94 -10.88
N GLY A 251 -12.52 25.22 -11.18
CA GLY A 251 -12.02 26.33 -10.33
C GLY A 251 -10.83 27.09 -10.91
N GLY A 252 -10.46 26.85 -12.17
CA GLY A 252 -9.37 27.61 -12.82
C GLY A 252 -7.97 27.08 -12.51
N GLY A 253 -7.87 25.89 -11.91
CA GLY A 253 -6.62 25.16 -11.77
C GLY A 253 -6.11 24.56 -13.08
N ASP A 254 -4.79 24.43 -13.16
CA ASP A 254 -4.03 23.76 -14.21
C ASP A 254 -3.73 22.32 -13.79
N TYR A 255 -4.75 21.46 -13.84
CA TYR A 255 -4.62 20.02 -13.62
C TYR A 255 -3.60 19.33 -14.57
N TYR A 256 -3.04 20.08 -15.53
CA TYR A 256 -1.99 19.70 -16.47
C TYR A 256 -0.61 20.30 -16.12
N ALA A 257 -0.41 20.88 -14.93
CA ALA A 257 0.81 21.57 -14.51
C ALA A 257 2.08 20.71 -14.57
N ASN A 258 1.94 19.39 -14.42
CA ASN A 258 3.05 18.45 -14.41
C ASN A 258 2.79 17.23 -15.32
N PRO A 259 2.80 17.42 -16.66
CA PRO A 259 2.38 16.39 -17.61
C PRO A 259 3.30 15.16 -17.61
N THR A 260 4.50 15.26 -17.03
CA THR A 260 5.48 14.18 -16.96
C THR A 260 5.46 13.40 -15.64
N SER A 261 4.82 13.88 -14.57
CA SER A 261 4.88 13.23 -13.25
C SER A 261 4.38 11.79 -13.29
N VAL A 262 3.16 11.59 -13.77
CA VAL A 262 2.52 10.27 -13.82
C VAL A 262 3.15 9.37 -14.89
N PRO A 263 3.46 9.84 -16.12
CA PRO A 263 4.21 9.02 -17.08
C PRO A 263 5.58 8.56 -16.56
N ASN A 264 6.31 9.41 -15.83
CA ASN A 264 7.59 9.04 -15.23
C ASN A 264 7.40 8.00 -14.11
N LEU A 265 6.35 8.15 -13.28
CA LEU A 265 5.99 7.16 -12.27
C LEU A 265 5.65 5.82 -12.93
N VAL A 266 4.81 5.81 -13.97
CA VAL A 266 4.45 4.60 -14.72
C VAL A 266 5.67 3.94 -15.33
N LYS A 267 6.54 4.72 -15.97
CA LYS A 267 7.79 4.25 -16.55
C LYS A 267 8.67 3.60 -15.49
N PHE A 268 8.88 4.28 -14.36
CA PHE A 268 9.64 3.76 -13.23
C PHE A 268 9.02 2.46 -12.71
N CYS A 269 7.71 2.42 -12.49
CA CYS A 269 7.02 1.22 -12.01
C CYS A 269 7.11 0.05 -12.98
N ASN A 270 7.07 0.30 -14.29
CA ASN A 270 7.24 -0.74 -15.29
C ASN A 270 8.68 -1.25 -15.37
N GLU A 271 9.65 -0.34 -15.45
CA GLU A 271 11.07 -0.68 -15.60
C GLU A 271 11.65 -1.31 -14.33
N GLN A 272 11.24 -0.83 -13.16
CA GLN A 272 11.83 -1.23 -11.88
C GLN A 272 10.99 -2.28 -11.15
N LEU A 273 9.67 -2.25 -11.28
CA LEU A 273 8.76 -3.06 -10.46
C LEU A 273 8.03 -4.12 -11.27
N ASN A 274 8.19 -4.12 -12.60
CA ASN A 274 7.51 -5.04 -13.51
C ASN A 274 5.98 -5.05 -13.32
N MET A 275 5.41 -3.88 -12.99
CA MET A 275 3.99 -3.70 -12.64
C MET A 275 3.03 -3.81 -13.84
N ASN A 276 3.55 -3.81 -15.07
CA ASN A 276 2.77 -3.88 -16.31
C ASN A 276 1.61 -2.86 -16.36
N ILE A 277 1.91 -1.62 -16.00
CA ILE A 277 0.98 -0.48 -16.01
C ILE A 277 0.95 0.12 -17.42
N SER A 278 -0.23 0.54 -17.89
CA SER A 278 -0.37 1.22 -19.18
C SER A 278 0.46 2.50 -19.21
N PRO A 279 1.33 2.70 -20.23
CA PRO A 279 2.06 3.95 -20.42
C PRO A 279 1.15 5.12 -20.81
N ASP A 280 -0.09 4.83 -21.21
CA ASP A 280 -1.10 5.84 -21.51
C ASP A 280 -1.76 6.35 -20.22
N VAL A 281 -1.62 7.64 -19.95
CA VAL A 281 -2.15 8.32 -18.76
C VAL A 281 -3.20 9.34 -19.18
N PRO A 282 -4.49 8.97 -19.24
CA PRO A 282 -5.56 9.88 -19.61
C PRO A 282 -5.89 10.88 -18.50
N TYR A 283 -6.60 11.95 -18.88
CA TYR A 283 -7.30 12.81 -17.94
C TYR A 283 -8.72 12.29 -17.71
N VAL A 284 -9.21 12.37 -16.48
CA VAL A 284 -10.57 11.97 -16.11
C VAL A 284 -11.26 13.05 -15.31
N ASP A 285 -12.46 13.46 -15.73
CA ASP A 285 -13.28 14.43 -15.01
C ASP A 285 -13.84 13.82 -13.71
N VAL A 286 -13.86 14.60 -12.62
CA VAL A 286 -14.34 14.15 -11.30
C VAL A 286 -15.77 13.61 -11.36
N GLY A 287 -16.64 14.20 -12.19
CA GLY A 287 -18.03 13.77 -12.35
C GLY A 287 -18.23 12.58 -13.30
N SER A 288 -17.17 12.09 -13.95
CA SER A 288 -17.27 11.00 -14.93
C SER A 288 -17.44 9.64 -14.25
N PRO A 289 -18.31 8.75 -14.76
CA PRO A 289 -18.33 7.35 -14.34
C PRO A 289 -17.03 6.60 -14.70
N ASP A 290 -16.24 7.12 -15.66
CA ASP A 290 -14.96 6.51 -16.03
C ASP A 290 -13.92 6.63 -14.92
N LEU A 291 -14.14 7.49 -13.92
CA LEU A 291 -13.29 7.62 -12.73
C LEU A 291 -13.05 6.25 -12.06
N PHE A 292 -14.05 5.37 -12.07
CA PHE A 292 -14.00 4.04 -11.45
C PHE A 292 -13.18 3.01 -12.25
N LEU A 293 -12.77 3.33 -13.47
CA LEU A 293 -11.89 2.46 -14.27
C LEU A 293 -10.43 2.55 -13.81
N TYR A 294 -10.07 3.61 -13.08
CA TYR A 294 -8.70 3.88 -12.66
C TYR A 294 -8.56 3.60 -11.17
N PRO A 295 -7.77 2.59 -10.75
CA PRO A 295 -7.55 2.32 -9.32
C PRO A 295 -6.73 3.41 -8.62
N PHE A 296 -6.03 4.25 -9.39
CA PHE A 296 -5.19 5.33 -8.93
C PHE A 296 -5.40 6.55 -9.82
N VAL A 297 -5.71 7.69 -9.20
CA VAL A 297 -5.87 8.97 -9.90
C VAL A 297 -5.00 10.02 -9.22
N HIS A 298 -4.28 10.79 -10.03
CA HIS A 298 -3.38 11.85 -9.57
C HIS A 298 -4.00 13.22 -9.73
N MET A 299 -3.89 14.08 -8.74
CA MET A 299 -4.34 15.46 -8.76
C MET A 299 -3.16 16.38 -8.46
N THR A 300 -3.00 17.44 -9.25
CA THR A 300 -1.98 18.49 -9.11
C THR A 300 -2.52 19.79 -9.71
N GLY A 301 -1.88 20.92 -9.43
CA GLY A 301 -2.21 22.23 -10.02
C GLY A 301 -2.41 23.32 -8.97
N HIS A 302 -2.63 24.54 -9.42
CA HIS A 302 -2.68 25.73 -8.57
C HIS A 302 -3.97 25.80 -7.74
N GLY A 303 -3.83 26.40 -6.55
CA GLY A 303 -4.89 26.57 -5.56
C GLY A 303 -6.09 27.37 -6.09
N ASN A 304 -7.09 26.65 -6.59
CA ASN A 304 -8.51 26.99 -6.64
C ASN A 304 -9.28 25.74 -7.13
N VAL A 305 -9.44 24.77 -6.24
CA VAL A 305 -10.12 23.50 -6.53
C VAL A 305 -11.58 23.64 -6.18
N VAL A 306 -12.45 23.38 -7.16
CA VAL A 306 -13.91 23.47 -6.97
C VAL A 306 -14.54 22.18 -7.45
N PHE A 307 -15.33 21.56 -6.57
CA PHE A 307 -16.21 20.45 -6.89
C PHE A 307 -17.66 20.91 -6.70
N SER A 308 -18.52 20.60 -7.67
CA SER A 308 -19.97 20.60 -7.45
C SER A 308 -20.36 19.53 -6.43
N ALA A 309 -21.55 19.63 -5.85
CA ALA A 309 -22.05 18.63 -4.91
C ALA A 309 -22.07 17.22 -5.52
N GLN A 310 -22.39 17.10 -6.81
CA GLN A 310 -22.40 15.82 -7.53
C GLN A 310 -20.98 15.27 -7.74
N GLU A 311 -20.02 16.13 -8.09
CA GLU A 311 -18.61 15.74 -8.24
C GLU A 311 -18.02 15.30 -6.91
N ALA A 312 -18.28 16.03 -5.81
CA ALA A 312 -17.84 15.68 -4.47
C ALA A 312 -18.41 14.31 -4.02
N GLU A 313 -19.69 14.04 -4.31
CA GLU A 313 -20.30 12.75 -3.99
C GLU A 313 -19.75 11.61 -4.85
N ASN A 314 -19.49 11.85 -6.14
CA ASN A 314 -18.87 10.87 -7.02
C ASN A 314 -17.44 10.54 -6.56
N LEU A 315 -16.66 11.56 -6.21
CA LEU A 315 -15.30 11.40 -5.69
C LEU A 315 -15.30 10.67 -4.34
N ARG A 316 -16.22 11.02 -3.43
CA ARG A 316 -16.43 10.27 -2.18
C ARG A 316 -16.75 8.81 -2.46
N THR A 317 -17.65 8.52 -3.39
CA THR A 317 -18.02 7.15 -3.76
C THR A 317 -16.83 6.38 -4.32
N TYR A 318 -16.03 7.02 -5.17
CA TYR A 318 -14.77 6.46 -5.69
C TYR A 318 -13.79 6.10 -4.57
N LEU A 319 -13.52 7.03 -3.65
CA LEU A 319 -12.61 6.83 -2.51
C LEU A 319 -13.09 5.73 -1.57
N MET A 320 -14.38 5.76 -1.19
CA MET A 320 -15.00 4.74 -0.34
C MET A 320 -15.06 3.37 -1.02
N GLY A 321 -15.07 3.33 -2.36
CA GLY A 321 -14.99 2.12 -3.17
C GLY A 321 -13.58 1.53 -3.28
N GLY A 322 -12.57 2.13 -2.64
CA GLY A 322 -11.18 1.68 -2.66
C GLY A 322 -10.34 2.31 -3.78
N GLY A 323 -10.87 3.31 -4.46
CA GLY A 323 -10.10 4.15 -5.37
C GLY A 323 -9.09 5.00 -4.62
N PHE A 324 -7.87 5.12 -5.15
CA PHE A 324 -6.81 5.92 -4.56
C PHE A 324 -6.70 7.29 -5.24
N LEU A 325 -6.63 8.36 -4.44
CA LEU A 325 -6.40 9.73 -4.91
C LEU A 325 -5.08 10.25 -4.32
N HIS A 326 -4.12 10.54 -5.19
CA HIS A 326 -2.86 11.18 -4.82
C HIS A 326 -2.93 12.67 -5.15
N ILE A 327 -2.87 13.54 -4.13
CA ILE A 327 -2.91 14.99 -4.29
C ILE A 327 -1.50 15.55 -4.08
N ASP A 328 -0.93 16.11 -5.14
CA ASP A 328 0.33 16.82 -5.09
C ASP A 328 0.08 18.33 -4.88
N ASP A 329 0.28 18.74 -3.63
CA ASP A 329 0.10 20.11 -3.12
C ASP A 329 1.29 21.03 -3.37
N ASN A 330 2.11 20.77 -4.40
CA ASN A 330 3.25 21.61 -4.76
C ASN A 330 2.89 23.09 -5.07
N TYR A 331 1.60 23.41 -5.22
CA TYR A 331 1.09 24.75 -5.55
C TYR A 331 0.01 25.30 -4.57
N GLY A 332 -0.11 24.77 -3.35
CA GLY A 332 -0.95 25.37 -2.29
C GLY A 332 -2.46 25.11 -2.44
N MET A 333 -2.81 23.90 -2.86
CA MET A 333 -4.14 23.32 -2.89
C MET A 333 -4.75 23.01 -1.50
N ASP A 334 -3.95 22.83 -0.43
CA ASP A 334 -4.43 22.44 0.92
C ASP A 334 -5.63 23.26 1.43
N GLN A 335 -5.65 24.57 1.15
CA GLN A 335 -6.73 25.47 1.59
C GLN A 335 -8.06 25.26 0.86
N PHE A 336 -8.06 24.54 -0.27
CA PHE A 336 -9.21 24.37 -1.15
C PHE A 336 -9.77 22.94 -1.14
N ILE A 337 -9.06 22.00 -0.51
CA ILE A 337 -9.38 20.56 -0.55
C ILE A 337 -9.82 20.01 0.83
N ARG A 338 -9.56 20.75 1.93
CA ARG A 338 -9.94 20.33 3.30
C ARG A 338 -11.44 20.37 3.57
#